data_AF-A0A3G9FWH9-F1
#
_entry.id   AF-A0A3G9FWH9-F1
#
_cell.length_a   1.000
_cell.length_b   1.000
_cell.length_c   1.000
_cell.angle_alpha   90.00
_cell.angle_beta   90.00
_cell.angle_gamma   90.00
#
_symmetry.space_group_name_H-M   'P 1'
#
loop_
_entity.id
_entity.type
_entity.pdbx_description
1 polymer ?
#
loop_
_entity_poly.entity_id
_entity_poly.type
_entity_poly.pdbx_seq_one_letter_code
_entity_poly.pdbx_strand_id
1 'polypeptide(L)'
;MPGDEVILYRAARCQDKDTVLSFAGGARRAELSYESSAVYGEAAQGRVVVALYGTEPDPQGALKMAINELPAKERGTCRIVPAEREGWPSDALLIAPESKNQPDTGGAYVPLVACGPLGVNGKKYSYWRIRQGFAWFIDLGEKDPDLDTGNMVIVTKTEGGAWRPKP
;
A
#
# COMPACT_ATOMS: atom_id res chain seq x y z
N MET A 1 5.29 11.80 -10.58
CA MET A 1 4.57 11.34 -11.78
C MET A 1 4.74 12.41 -12.85
N PRO A 2 4.93 12.04 -14.13
CA PRO A 2 4.88 13.00 -15.24
C PRO A 2 3.56 13.77 -15.24
N GLY A 3 3.55 14.98 -15.82
CA GLY A 3 2.37 15.86 -15.84
C GLY A 3 1.13 15.29 -16.55
N ASP A 4 1.29 14.22 -17.32
CA ASP A 4 0.22 13.52 -18.03
C ASP A 4 -0.29 12.27 -17.30
N GLU A 5 0.10 12.05 -16.04
CA GLU A 5 -0.39 10.93 -15.21
C GLU A 5 -1.19 11.43 -14.00
N VAL A 6 -2.33 10.81 -13.72
CA VAL A 6 -3.11 11.04 -12.50
C VAL A 6 -3.51 9.73 -11.84
N ILE A 7 -3.69 9.74 -10.51
CA ILE A 7 -4.21 8.59 -9.76
C ILE A 7 -5.70 8.81 -9.54
N LEU A 8 -6.52 7.89 -10.07
CA LEU A 8 -7.93 7.80 -9.73
C LEU A 8 -8.09 6.84 -8.55
N TYR A 9 -8.92 7.23 -7.60
CA TYR A 9 -9.23 6.43 -6.42
C TYR A 9 -10.69 6.64 -6.03
N ARG A 10 -11.25 5.65 -5.32
CA ARG A 10 -12.58 5.75 -4.71
C ARG A 10 -12.40 5.94 -3.22
N ALA A 11 -13.11 6.90 -2.66
CA ALA A 11 -13.04 7.24 -1.26
C ALA A 11 -14.43 7.49 -0.66
N ALA A 12 -14.53 7.41 0.66
CA ALA A 12 -15.75 7.66 1.39
C ALA A 12 -16.04 9.16 1.51
N ARG A 13 -17.33 9.48 1.51
CA ARG A 13 -17.89 10.77 1.89
C ARG A 13 -18.82 10.57 3.08
N CYS A 14 -18.67 11.39 4.11
CA CYS A 14 -19.54 11.41 5.28
C CYS A 14 -20.11 12.83 5.43
N GLN A 15 -21.42 12.98 5.24
CA GLN A 15 -22.10 14.28 5.23
C GLN A 15 -21.48 15.24 4.20
N ASP A 16 -20.87 16.32 4.66
CA ASP A 16 -20.19 17.36 3.89
C ASP A 16 -18.66 17.18 3.82
N LYS A 17 -18.13 16.08 4.37
CA LYS A 17 -16.69 15.78 4.36
C LYS A 17 -16.35 14.70 3.35
N ASP A 18 -15.49 15.06 2.40
CA ASP A 18 -14.88 14.14 1.45
C ASP A 18 -13.49 13.72 1.95
N THR A 19 -13.11 12.48 1.63
CA THR A 19 -11.74 12.00 1.83
C THR A 19 -10.88 12.42 0.64
N VAL A 20 -9.87 13.26 0.88
CA VAL A 20 -8.99 13.82 -0.14
C VAL A 20 -7.55 13.42 0.15
N LEU A 21 -6.84 12.98 -0.89
CA LEU A 21 -5.43 12.62 -0.81
C LEU A 21 -4.58 13.67 -1.51
N SER A 22 -3.53 14.11 -0.82
CA SER A 22 -2.46 14.92 -1.41
C SER A 22 -1.36 14.00 -1.95
N PHE A 23 -0.77 14.39 -3.08
CA PHE A 23 0.35 13.66 -3.69
C PHE A 23 1.67 14.40 -3.45
N ALA A 24 2.68 13.68 -2.99
CA ALA A 24 4.05 14.17 -2.86
C ALA A 24 5.01 13.25 -3.64
N GLY A 25 5.75 13.82 -4.60
CA GLY A 25 6.84 13.13 -5.28
C GLY A 25 8.14 13.25 -4.50
N GLY A 26 8.86 12.14 -4.30
CA GLY A 26 10.15 12.11 -3.65
C GLY A 26 11.21 11.34 -4.45
N ALA A 27 12.48 11.52 -4.10
CA ALA A 27 13.61 10.91 -4.82
C ALA A 27 13.65 9.38 -4.75
N ARG A 28 13.07 8.78 -3.69
CA ARG A 28 13.04 7.31 -3.49
C ARG A 28 11.67 6.68 -3.70
N ARG A 29 10.62 7.44 -3.38
CA ARG A 29 9.22 7.02 -3.47
C ARG A 29 8.33 8.23 -3.59
N ALA A 30 7.14 8.04 -4.13
CA ALA A 30 6.05 9.00 -4.01
C ALA A 30 5.09 8.57 -2.91
N GLU A 31 4.32 9.51 -2.38
CA GLU A 31 3.41 9.28 -1.26
C GLU A 31 2.03 9.89 -1.55
N LEU A 32 0.99 9.19 -1.10
CA LEU A 32 -0.35 9.75 -0.91
C LEU A 32 -0.61 9.83 0.59
N SER A 33 -0.94 11.03 1.05
CA SER A 33 -1.32 11.29 2.44
C SER A 33 -2.69 11.95 2.49
N TYR A 34 -3.40 11.80 3.61
CA TYR A 34 -4.67 12.51 3.76
C TYR A 34 -4.44 14.01 3.81
N GLU A 35 -5.10 14.72 2.91
CA GLU A 35 -5.41 16.13 3.07
C GLU A 35 -6.62 16.28 3.99
N SER A 36 -7.64 15.44 3.79
CA SER A 36 -8.82 15.31 4.65
C SER A 36 -9.29 13.86 4.68
N SER A 37 -9.92 13.44 5.78
CA SER A 37 -10.56 12.13 5.92
C SER A 37 -12.01 12.30 6.36
N ALA A 38 -12.93 11.65 5.65
CA ALA A 38 -14.35 11.64 6.00
C ALA A 38 -14.63 10.88 7.30
N VAL A 39 -13.78 9.90 7.65
CA VAL A 39 -13.94 9.02 8.83
C VAL A 39 -13.14 9.51 10.03
N TYR A 40 -11.90 9.95 9.81
CA TYR A 40 -10.96 10.29 10.88
C TYR A 40 -10.81 11.81 11.10
N GLY A 41 -11.34 12.64 10.21
CA GLY A 41 -11.20 14.09 10.27
C GLY A 41 -9.75 14.54 10.30
N GLU A 42 -9.48 15.62 11.06
CA GLU A 42 -8.15 16.23 11.17
C GLU A 42 -7.08 15.29 11.77
N ALA A 43 -7.49 14.27 12.54
CA ALA A 43 -6.55 13.34 13.16
C ALA A 43 -5.76 12.49 12.13
N ALA A 44 -6.27 12.39 10.90
CA ALA A 44 -5.59 11.70 9.82
C ALA A 44 -4.74 12.62 8.92
N GLN A 45 -4.85 13.95 9.06
CA GLN A 45 -4.18 14.90 8.18
C GLN A 45 -2.66 14.65 8.15
N GLY A 46 -2.09 14.59 6.95
CA GLY A 46 -0.68 14.31 6.72
C GLY A 46 -0.25 12.85 6.90
N ARG A 47 -1.13 11.96 7.38
CA ARG A 47 -0.82 10.53 7.48
C ARG A 47 -0.70 9.93 6.09
N VAL A 48 0.47 9.36 5.79
CA VAL A 48 0.71 8.60 4.56
C VAL A 48 -0.10 7.30 4.60
N VAL A 49 -0.87 7.06 3.55
CA VAL A 49 -1.69 5.84 3.38
C VAL A 49 -1.24 4.99 2.21
N VAL A 50 -0.54 5.58 1.25
CA VAL A 50 0.05 4.87 0.12
C VAL A 50 1.46 5.40 -0.11
N ALA A 51 2.42 4.49 -0.23
CA ALA A 51 3.76 4.77 -0.72
C ALA A 51 3.97 4.03 -2.05
N LEU A 52 4.38 4.75 -3.09
CA LEU A 52 4.62 4.23 -4.44
C LEU A 52 6.13 4.18 -4.72
N TYR A 53 6.60 3.00 -5.08
CA TYR A 53 7.99 2.74 -5.44
C TYR A 53 8.05 2.30 -6.91
N GLY A 54 9.04 2.76 -7.67
CA GLY A 54 9.26 2.25 -9.03
C GLY A 54 9.61 0.76 -9.05
N THR A 55 9.18 0.05 -10.08
CA THR A 55 9.40 -1.40 -10.24
C THR A 55 10.52 -1.79 -11.19
N GLU A 56 11.23 -0.82 -11.77
CA GLU A 56 12.35 -1.12 -12.68
C GLU A 56 13.66 -1.21 -11.89
N PRO A 57 14.55 -2.17 -12.18
CA PRO A 57 14.42 -3.26 -13.17
C PRO A 57 13.76 -4.54 -12.62
N ASP A 58 13.33 -4.56 -11.35
CA ASP A 58 12.78 -5.72 -10.67
C ASP A 58 11.40 -5.38 -10.06
N PRO A 59 10.32 -6.04 -10.49
CA PRO A 59 8.98 -5.79 -9.97
C PRO A 59 8.85 -5.85 -8.45
N GLN A 60 9.65 -6.71 -7.80
CA GLN A 60 9.68 -6.84 -6.35
C GLN A 60 10.84 -6.08 -5.70
N GLY A 61 11.58 -5.27 -6.45
CA GLY A 61 12.79 -4.59 -6.00
C GLY A 61 12.57 -3.74 -4.74
N ALA A 62 11.45 -3.02 -4.66
CA ALA A 62 11.08 -2.24 -3.48
C ALA A 62 10.86 -3.11 -2.24
N LEU A 63 10.19 -4.25 -2.38
CA LEU A 63 9.95 -5.18 -1.28
C LEU A 63 11.25 -5.87 -0.84
N LYS A 64 12.11 -6.25 -1.79
CA LYS A 64 13.43 -6.82 -1.51
C LYS A 64 14.34 -5.80 -0.83
N MET A 65 14.28 -4.53 -1.23
CA MET A 65 14.98 -3.43 -0.57
C MET A 65 14.49 -3.25 0.86
N ALA A 66 13.18 -3.26 1.09
CA ALA A 66 12.60 -3.20 2.43
C ALA A 66 13.09 -4.36 3.33
N ILE A 67 13.20 -5.58 2.79
CA ILE A 67 13.81 -6.71 3.51
C ILE A 67 15.30 -6.45 3.80
N ASN A 68 16.06 -5.95 2.82
CA ASN A 68 17.50 -5.70 2.98
C ASN A 68 17.83 -4.60 3.99
N GLU A 69 16.91 -3.65 4.22
CA GLU A 69 17.04 -2.59 5.23
C GLU A 69 16.81 -3.09 6.66
N LEU A 70 16.24 -4.28 6.86
CA LEU A 70 16.03 -4.86 8.18
C LEU A 70 17.35 -5.17 8.91
N PRO A 71 17.35 -5.34 10.23
CA PRO A 71 18.49 -5.90 10.96
C PRO A 71 18.88 -7.28 10.42
N ALA A 72 20.18 -7.59 10.37
CA ALA A 72 20.69 -8.84 9.75
C ALA A 72 20.03 -10.12 10.29
N LYS A 73 19.65 -10.13 11.57
CA LYS A 73 18.96 -11.26 12.23
C LYS A 73 17.55 -11.50 11.70
N GLU A 74 16.89 -10.47 11.17
CA GLU A 74 15.51 -10.52 10.64
C GLU A 74 15.48 -10.74 9.12
N ARG A 75 16.48 -10.25 8.37
CA ARG A 75 16.53 -10.40 6.90
C ARG A 75 16.36 -11.85 6.44
N GLY A 76 17.05 -12.75 7.13
CA GLY A 76 17.06 -14.18 6.79
C GLY A 76 15.71 -14.87 7.00
N THR A 77 14.84 -14.32 7.85
CA THR A 77 13.54 -14.91 8.19
C THR A 77 12.37 -14.28 7.45
N CYS A 78 12.53 -13.10 6.84
CA CYS A 78 11.46 -12.39 6.15
C CYS A 78 11.40 -12.74 4.65
N ARG A 79 10.19 -12.93 4.13
CA ARG A 79 9.90 -13.29 2.73
C ARG A 79 8.72 -12.50 2.20
N ILE A 80 8.66 -12.37 0.87
CA ILE A 80 7.50 -11.83 0.16
C ILE A 80 6.54 -13.00 -0.07
N VAL A 81 5.31 -12.88 0.41
CA VAL A 81 4.28 -13.93 0.30
C VAL A 81 2.95 -13.32 -0.14
N PRO A 82 2.07 -14.09 -0.81
CA PRO A 82 0.67 -13.70 -0.99
C PRO A 82 -0.01 -13.39 0.35
N ALA A 83 -0.87 -12.37 0.38
CA ALA A 83 -1.56 -12.00 1.62
C ALA A 83 -2.71 -12.96 1.94
N GLU A 84 -3.49 -13.37 0.93
CA GLU A 84 -4.60 -14.34 1.02
C GLU A 84 -5.59 -14.07 2.19
N ARG A 85 -5.83 -12.78 2.49
CA ARG A 85 -6.79 -12.36 3.52
C ARG A 85 -8.16 -12.05 2.90
N GLU A 86 -9.23 -12.48 3.57
CA GLU A 86 -10.58 -12.15 3.17
C GLU A 86 -10.78 -10.62 3.10
N GLY A 87 -11.45 -10.14 2.05
CA GLY A 87 -11.68 -8.70 1.83
C GLY A 87 -10.45 -7.91 1.35
N TRP A 88 -9.30 -8.57 1.16
CA TRP A 88 -8.12 -7.94 0.55
C TRP A 88 -8.10 -8.23 -0.96
N PRO A 89 -7.45 -7.38 -1.76
CA PRO A 89 -7.27 -7.69 -3.16
C PRO A 89 -6.50 -8.99 -3.39
N SER A 90 -6.86 -9.74 -4.44
CA SER A 90 -6.26 -11.05 -4.75
C SER A 90 -4.77 -10.99 -5.10
N ASP A 91 -4.29 -9.82 -5.50
CA ASP A 91 -2.88 -9.52 -5.81
C ASP A 91 -2.13 -8.88 -4.64
N ALA A 92 -2.73 -8.85 -3.44
CA ALA A 92 -2.08 -8.33 -2.24
C ALA A 92 -0.92 -9.23 -1.80
N LEU A 93 0.19 -8.60 -1.46
CA LEU A 93 1.43 -9.22 -0.99
C LEU A 93 1.78 -8.72 0.42
N LEU A 94 2.52 -9.53 1.17
CA LEU A 94 3.05 -9.20 2.48
C LEU A 94 4.56 -9.47 2.52
N ILE A 95 5.28 -8.69 3.30
CA ILE A 95 6.61 -9.09 3.78
C ILE A 95 6.42 -9.70 5.17
N ALA A 96 6.52 -11.03 5.27
CA ALA A 96 6.20 -11.77 6.48
C ALA A 96 7.29 -12.79 6.83
N PRO A 97 7.38 -13.24 8.10
CA PRO A 97 8.28 -14.33 8.47
C PRO A 97 7.95 -15.62 7.72
N GLU A 98 8.99 -16.35 7.33
CA GLU A 98 8.90 -17.69 6.74
C GLU A 98 8.19 -18.65 7.70
N SER A 99 7.27 -19.46 7.17
CA SER A 99 6.18 -20.15 7.89
C SER A 99 6.59 -21.07 9.05
N LYS A 100 7.88 -21.37 9.26
CA LYS A 100 8.34 -22.18 10.40
C LYS A 100 8.04 -21.56 11.77
N ASN A 101 7.65 -20.28 11.80
CA ASN A 101 7.29 -19.55 13.02
C ASN A 101 5.87 -18.96 12.99
N GLN A 102 5.03 -19.25 11.99
CA GLN A 102 3.62 -18.88 12.06
C GLN A 102 2.87 -19.98 12.81
N PRO A 103 2.25 -19.69 13.97
CA PRO A 103 1.34 -20.62 14.58
C PRO A 103 0.23 -20.90 13.55
N ASP A 104 -0.06 -22.18 13.28
CA ASP A 104 -1.31 -22.54 12.62
C ASP A 104 -2.44 -22.01 13.50
N THR A 105 -3.07 -20.94 13.05
CA THR A 105 -4.10 -20.29 13.84
C THR A 105 -5.49 -20.80 13.58
N GLY A 106 -5.67 -21.78 12.68
CA GLY A 106 -7.01 -22.26 12.34
C GLY A 106 -7.96 -21.13 11.93
N GLY A 107 -7.44 -20.06 11.31
CA GLY A 107 -8.20 -18.86 10.96
C GLY A 107 -8.22 -17.75 12.03
N ALA A 108 -7.63 -17.94 13.21
CA ALA A 108 -7.52 -16.91 14.23
C ALA A 108 -6.40 -15.89 13.90
N TYR A 109 -6.66 -14.63 14.19
CA TYR A 109 -5.75 -13.55 13.92
C TYR A 109 -4.63 -13.46 14.97
N VAL A 110 -3.38 -13.72 14.59
CA VAL A 110 -2.23 -13.35 15.43
C VAL A 110 -1.94 -11.87 15.21
N PRO A 111 -1.86 -11.04 16.27
CA PRO A 111 -1.29 -9.70 16.17
C PRO A 111 0.24 -9.80 15.96
N LEU A 112 0.66 -10.25 14.78
CA LEU A 112 2.06 -10.33 14.39
C LEU A 112 2.48 -8.98 13.80
N VAL A 113 3.36 -8.25 14.50
CA VAL A 113 4.14 -7.17 13.89
C VAL A 113 5.52 -7.75 13.62
N ALA A 114 5.88 -7.89 12.35
CA ALA A 114 7.15 -8.51 11.96
C ALA A 114 7.68 -7.95 10.64
N CYS A 115 8.98 -8.12 10.41
CA CYS A 115 9.65 -7.72 9.17
C CYS A 115 9.62 -6.20 8.91
N GLY A 116 9.77 -5.42 9.98
CA GLY A 116 9.93 -3.97 9.95
C GLY A 116 8.65 -3.18 9.61
N PRO A 117 8.78 -1.86 9.38
CA PRO A 117 7.64 -0.95 9.21
C PRO A 117 6.80 -1.21 7.96
N LEU A 118 7.40 -1.80 6.92
CA LEU A 118 6.73 -2.17 5.67
C LEU A 118 6.38 -3.67 5.62
N GLY A 119 6.53 -4.35 6.76
CA GLY A 119 6.21 -5.75 6.94
C GLY A 119 4.77 -5.99 7.32
N VAL A 120 4.46 -7.26 7.56
CA VAL A 120 3.15 -7.68 8.06
C VAL A 120 2.89 -7.03 9.43
N ASN A 121 1.72 -6.40 9.54
CA ASN A 121 1.16 -6.00 10.80
C ASN A 121 -0.21 -6.64 10.90
N GLY A 122 -0.39 -7.52 11.89
CA GLY A 122 -1.65 -8.18 12.18
C GLY A 122 -2.74 -7.12 12.27
N LYS A 123 -2.57 -6.17 13.20
CA LYS A 123 -3.53 -5.12 13.60
C LYS A 123 -3.98 -4.17 12.50
N LYS A 124 -3.26 -4.08 11.38
CA LYS A 124 -3.52 -3.09 10.35
C LYS A 124 -3.99 -3.70 9.03
N TYR A 125 -4.80 -2.93 8.32
CA TYR A 125 -5.07 -3.10 6.90
C TYR A 125 -3.89 -2.54 6.10
N SER A 126 -2.79 -3.30 6.06
CA SER A 126 -1.56 -2.90 5.36
C SER A 126 -0.97 -4.02 4.51
N TYR A 127 -0.66 -3.72 3.25
CA TYR A 127 -0.13 -4.68 2.28
C TYR A 127 0.55 -4.01 1.10
N TRP A 128 1.20 -4.83 0.30
CA TRP A 128 1.82 -4.44 -0.96
C TRP A 128 0.96 -4.86 -2.16
N ARG A 129 1.03 -4.11 -3.25
CA ARG A 129 0.59 -4.54 -4.58
C ARG A 129 1.63 -4.12 -5.61
N ILE A 130 1.74 -4.82 -6.74
CA ILE A 130 2.68 -4.45 -7.81
C ILE A 130 1.88 -4.29 -9.10
N ARG A 131 1.66 -3.05 -9.54
CA ARG A 131 0.83 -2.73 -10.72
C ARG A 131 1.23 -1.41 -11.36
N GLN A 132 1.04 -1.31 -12.69
CA GLN A 132 1.20 -0.09 -13.49
C GLN A 132 2.60 0.55 -13.38
N GLY A 133 3.63 -0.28 -13.24
CA GLY A 133 5.02 0.14 -13.05
C GLY A 133 5.39 0.58 -11.64
N PHE A 134 4.55 0.30 -10.64
CA PHE A 134 4.81 0.67 -9.24
C PHE A 134 4.52 -0.47 -8.26
N ALA A 135 5.31 -0.53 -7.19
CA ALA A 135 4.99 -1.26 -5.98
C ALA A 135 4.30 -0.28 -5.00
N TRP A 136 3.06 -0.59 -4.67
CA TRP A 136 2.17 0.20 -3.83
C TRP A 136 2.18 -0.41 -2.43
N PHE A 137 2.80 0.25 -1.46
CA PHE A 137 2.59 -0.08 -0.05
C PHE A 137 1.41 0.71 0.49
N ILE A 138 0.37 0.00 0.92
CA ILE A 138 -0.87 0.56 1.46
C ILE A 138 -0.85 0.34 2.98
N ASP A 139 -1.13 1.37 3.77
CA ASP A 139 -1.38 1.29 5.22
C ASP A 139 -2.61 2.14 5.57
N LEU A 140 -3.77 1.48 5.70
CA LEU A 140 -5.01 2.14 6.09
C LEU A 140 -5.22 2.14 7.61
N GLY A 141 -4.29 1.63 8.41
CA GLY A 141 -4.42 1.55 9.87
C GLY A 141 -5.35 0.42 10.33
N GLU A 142 -5.87 0.52 11.55
CA GLU A 142 -6.61 -0.57 12.23
C GLU A 142 -8.14 -0.49 12.05
N LYS A 143 -8.67 0.65 11.62
CA LYS A 143 -10.11 0.97 11.62
C LYS A 143 -10.65 1.03 10.18
N ASP A 144 -11.98 1.17 10.08
CA ASP A 144 -12.74 1.20 8.83
C ASP A 144 -12.05 2.04 7.74
N PRO A 145 -11.63 1.43 6.62
CA PRO A 145 -10.96 2.17 5.58
C PRO A 145 -11.94 3.11 4.88
N ASP A 146 -11.57 4.39 4.77
CA ASP A 146 -12.28 5.40 3.97
C ASP A 146 -11.78 5.45 2.51
N LEU A 147 -10.94 4.49 2.13
CA LEU A 147 -10.35 4.34 0.80
C LEU A 147 -10.55 2.92 0.27
N ASP A 148 -11.09 2.82 -0.93
CA ASP A 148 -11.10 1.58 -1.71
C ASP A 148 -9.83 1.52 -2.55
N THR A 149 -8.80 0.94 -1.94
CA THR A 149 -7.48 0.74 -2.55
C THR A 149 -7.49 -0.33 -3.64
N GLY A 150 -8.54 -1.16 -3.69
CA GLY A 150 -8.79 -2.14 -4.75
C GLY A 150 -8.87 -1.51 -6.13
N ASN A 151 -9.57 -0.36 -6.19
CA ASN A 151 -9.90 0.41 -7.40
C ASN A 151 -8.93 1.56 -7.72
N MET A 152 -7.83 1.70 -6.97
CA MET A 152 -6.80 2.68 -7.31
C MET A 152 -6.13 2.33 -8.64
N VAL A 153 -6.06 3.33 -9.52
CA VAL A 153 -5.51 3.17 -10.87
C VAL A 153 -4.80 4.46 -11.31
N ILE A 154 -3.62 4.31 -11.89
CA ILE A 154 -2.96 5.39 -12.61
C ILE A 154 -3.55 5.46 -14.01
N VAL A 155 -3.95 6.65 -14.44
CA VAL A 155 -4.35 6.91 -15.82
C VAL A 155 -3.41 7.91 -16.45
N THR A 156 -3.14 7.73 -17.73
CA THR A 156 -2.26 8.58 -18.54
C THR A 156 -3.07 9.26 -19.63
N LYS A 157 -2.78 10.54 -19.87
CA LYS A 157 -3.33 11.29 -20.99
C LYS A 157 -2.63 10.88 -22.28
N THR A 158 -3.42 10.50 -23.28
CA THR A 158 -2.94 10.16 -24.61
C THR A 158 -2.60 11.42 -25.40
N GLU A 159 -1.87 11.27 -26.51
CA GLU A 159 -1.54 12.38 -27.44
C GLU A 159 -2.80 13.10 -27.95
N GLY A 160 -3.91 12.37 -28.14
CA GLY A 160 -5.22 12.92 -28.53
C GLY A 160 -6.01 13.54 -27.36
N GLY A 161 -5.43 13.59 -26.16
CA GLY A 161 -6.04 14.20 -24.97
C GLY A 161 -7.00 13.31 -24.17
N ALA A 162 -7.30 12.09 -24.63
CA ALA A 162 -8.12 11.12 -23.92
C ALA A 162 -7.34 10.46 -22.76
N TRP A 163 -8.02 10.07 -21.69
CA TRP A 163 -7.42 9.37 -20.54
C TRP A 163 -7.60 7.86 -20.66
N ARG A 164 -6.55 7.09 -20.34
CA ARG A 164 -6.60 5.61 -20.30
C ARG A 164 -5.81 5.06 -19.13
N PRO A 165 -6.15 3.87 -18.59
CA PRO A 165 -5.30 3.20 -17.61
C PRO A 165 -3.86 3.07 -18.12
N LYS A 166 -2.90 3.38 -17.26
CA LYS A 166 -1.49 3.11 -17.52
C LYS A 166 -1.31 1.59 -17.65
N PRO A 167 -0.60 1.11 -18.69
CA PRO A 167 -0.35 -0.31 -18.88
C PRO A 167 0.42 -0.94 -17.72
#